data_AF-A0A8J7QUD7-F1
#
_entry.id   AF-A0A8J7QUD7-F1
#
_cell.length_a   1.000
_cell.length_b   1.000
_cell.length_c   1.000
_cell.angle_alpha   90.00
_cell.angle_beta   90.00
_cell.angle_gamma   90.00
#
_symmetry.space_group_name_H-M   'P 1'
#
loop_
_entity.id
_entity.type
_entity.pdbx_description
1 polymer ?
#
loop_
_entity_poly.entity_id
_entity_poly.type
_entity_poly.pdbx_seq_one_letter_code
_entity_poly.pdbx_strand_id
1 'polypeptide(L)'
;MNLRKARLNFVDELAYVLSTFSLVLIIIWLLRSPLQISQYSRYIVYAVVFLMFFSKLLQIKVGAGVTGLVSSFASAVGSLALEVSIMFFVGSYLGLEQEFTRYILPLFLTGVILLILSWKLGFIVPLRKTTLRKEIYSFESKGMQLGENLKVKAEEIIGLPIEFGNILVGCVAIKDLDLDINTTIGKILIPIKTPTIIFSSSLRKKNKIRDASTEEYESAKSLYMSKKDEEKKSIIKLPFIEVEEYGDFYESVRFGPIRVSEEGGESKISITPFINIVESGKDKKKALVLSNNKKKVIVKLNGKKVKASWDGWKLVTDGESYTFLRKGSVYAKDSIDGLMLKTMNYTLKVSESSVSVDIPGIKLVATPKLLVLSSGSRSQRIEDQEISRRFIESVARIIRNQVSDLLNGIEPDIADVYAGIDSILKKVGG
;
A
#
# COMPACT_ATOMS: atom_id res chain seq x y z
N MET A 1 -18.93 4.10 -9.24
CA MET A 1 -17.63 3.49 -9.61
C MET A 1 -17.75 2.37 -10.66
N ASN A 2 -18.89 1.68 -10.77
CA ASN A 2 -19.13 0.63 -11.78
C ASN A 2 -19.30 1.12 -13.22
N LEU A 3 -19.87 2.31 -13.44
CA LEU A 3 -20.13 2.82 -14.80
C LEU A 3 -18.84 3.13 -15.59
N ARG A 4 -17.78 3.61 -14.92
CA ARG A 4 -16.51 3.98 -15.60
C ARG A 4 -15.66 2.75 -15.94
N LYS A 5 -15.65 1.73 -15.07
CA LYS A 5 -15.03 0.42 -15.36
C LYS A 5 -15.80 -0.33 -16.45
N ALA A 6 -17.13 -0.33 -16.40
CA ALA A 6 -17.96 -0.94 -17.44
C ALA A 6 -17.77 -0.27 -18.82
N ARG A 7 -17.63 1.07 -18.86
CA ARG A 7 -17.37 1.81 -20.10
C ARG A 7 -16.00 1.52 -20.71
N LEU A 8 -14.95 1.37 -19.87
CA LEU A 8 -13.62 1.02 -20.36
C LEU A 8 -13.60 -0.40 -20.95
N ASN A 9 -14.21 -1.36 -20.26
CA ASN A 9 -14.29 -2.74 -20.76
C ASN A 9 -15.07 -2.82 -22.08
N PHE A 10 -16.19 -2.10 -22.22
CA PHE A 10 -16.99 -2.09 -23.44
C PHE A 10 -16.25 -1.49 -24.66
N VAL A 11 -15.50 -0.40 -24.46
CA VAL A 11 -14.73 0.24 -25.55
C VAL A 11 -13.60 -0.68 -26.02
N ASP A 12 -12.92 -1.34 -25.07
CA ASP A 12 -11.87 -2.31 -25.38
C ASP A 12 -12.46 -3.52 -26.13
N GLU A 13 -13.55 -4.10 -25.63
CA GLU A 13 -14.29 -5.18 -26.31
C GLU A 13 -14.70 -4.82 -27.73
N LEU A 14 -15.23 -3.61 -27.94
CA LEU A 14 -15.63 -3.14 -29.27
C LEU A 14 -14.43 -2.96 -30.20
N ALA A 15 -13.30 -2.48 -29.69
CA ALA A 15 -12.06 -2.38 -30.46
C ALA A 15 -11.53 -3.77 -30.89
N TYR A 16 -11.63 -4.77 -30.02
CA TYR A 16 -11.29 -6.17 -30.34
C TYR A 16 -12.21 -6.77 -31.40
N VAL A 17 -13.51 -6.53 -31.29
CA VAL A 17 -14.49 -7.00 -32.28
C VAL A 17 -14.20 -6.40 -33.65
N LEU A 18 -13.97 -5.08 -33.73
CA LEU A 18 -13.61 -4.40 -35.00
C LEU A 18 -12.31 -4.94 -35.61
N SER A 19 -11.29 -5.18 -34.79
CA SER A 19 -10.02 -5.77 -35.23
C SER A 19 -10.23 -7.19 -35.78
N THR A 20 -11.06 -7.99 -35.10
CA THR A 20 -11.41 -9.35 -35.52
C THR A 20 -12.13 -9.34 -36.87
N PHE A 21 -13.12 -8.46 -37.05
CA PHE A 21 -13.81 -8.31 -38.33
C PHE A 21 -12.87 -7.87 -39.46
N SER A 22 -11.93 -6.97 -39.17
CA SER A 22 -10.90 -6.57 -40.14
C SER A 22 -10.07 -7.77 -40.59
N LEU A 23 -9.65 -8.63 -39.66
CA LEU A 23 -8.90 -9.86 -39.97
C LEU A 23 -9.72 -10.85 -40.80
N VAL A 24 -11.01 -11.02 -40.50
CA VAL A 24 -11.91 -11.86 -41.33
C VAL A 24 -12.01 -11.30 -42.75
N LEU A 25 -12.13 -9.98 -42.92
CA LEU A 25 -12.17 -9.36 -44.24
C LEU A 25 -10.85 -9.52 -45.01
N ILE A 26 -9.70 -9.50 -44.33
CA ILE A 26 -8.40 -9.81 -44.96
C ILE A 26 -8.41 -11.25 -45.49
N ILE A 27 -8.92 -12.22 -44.73
CA ILE A 27 -9.03 -13.62 -45.18
C ILE A 27 -9.96 -13.73 -46.39
N ILE A 28 -11.13 -13.07 -46.35
CA ILE A 28 -12.07 -13.02 -47.47
C ILE A 28 -11.40 -12.41 -48.71
N TRP A 29 -10.61 -11.36 -48.54
CA TRP A 29 -9.87 -10.71 -49.62
C TRP A 29 -8.80 -11.61 -50.24
N LEU A 30 -8.10 -12.41 -49.42
CA LEU A 30 -7.14 -13.41 -49.90
C LEU A 30 -7.84 -14.51 -50.71
N LEU A 31 -9.03 -14.91 -50.29
CA LEU A 31 -9.87 -15.91 -50.96
C LEU A 31 -10.76 -15.31 -52.06
N ARG A 32 -10.50 -14.08 -52.52
CA ARG A 32 -11.39 -13.40 -53.49
C ARG A 32 -11.54 -14.11 -54.83
N SER A 33 -10.50 -14.84 -55.26
CA SER A 33 -10.51 -15.60 -56.51
C SER A 33 -11.43 -16.84 -56.42
N PRO A 34 -11.26 -17.76 -55.45
CA PRO A 34 -12.17 -18.90 -55.30
C PRO A 34 -13.61 -18.47 -54.94
N LEU A 35 -13.79 -17.34 -54.24
CA LEU A 35 -15.11 -16.81 -53.89
C LEU A 35 -15.78 -16.01 -55.02
N GLN A 36 -15.12 -15.82 -56.16
CA GLN A 36 -15.62 -15.05 -57.32
C GLN A 36 -16.02 -13.58 -57.00
N ILE A 37 -15.46 -13.01 -55.93
CA ILE A 37 -15.75 -11.62 -55.47
C ILE A 37 -14.65 -10.63 -55.89
N SER A 38 -13.86 -10.96 -56.91
CA SER A 38 -12.70 -10.16 -57.33
C SER A 38 -13.08 -8.71 -57.70
N GLN A 39 -14.29 -8.49 -58.22
CA GLN A 39 -14.84 -7.16 -58.53
C GLN A 39 -15.01 -6.25 -57.29
N TYR A 40 -15.10 -6.81 -56.10
CA TYR A 40 -15.24 -6.06 -54.84
C TYR A 40 -13.91 -5.86 -54.10
N SER A 41 -12.79 -6.31 -54.67
CA SER A 41 -11.45 -6.27 -54.05
C SER A 41 -11.13 -4.91 -53.43
N ARG A 42 -11.32 -3.83 -54.18
CA ARG A 42 -11.07 -2.45 -53.75
C ARG A 42 -11.91 -2.05 -52.53
N TYR A 43 -13.20 -2.36 -52.53
CA TYR A 43 -14.09 -2.03 -51.43
C TYR A 43 -13.75 -2.82 -50.16
N ILE A 44 -13.34 -4.08 -50.30
CA ILE A 44 -12.91 -4.90 -49.16
C ILE A 44 -11.64 -4.31 -48.52
N VAL A 45 -10.66 -3.89 -49.34
CA VAL A 45 -9.44 -3.24 -48.84
C VAL A 45 -9.75 -1.94 -48.10
N TYR A 46 -10.64 -1.09 -48.63
CA TYR A 46 -11.08 0.11 -47.93
C TYR A 46 -11.77 -0.20 -46.60
N ALA A 47 -12.64 -1.22 -46.56
CA ALA A 47 -13.32 -1.63 -45.35
C ALA A 47 -12.33 -2.14 -44.28
N VAL A 48 -11.29 -2.91 -44.68
CA VAL A 48 -10.22 -3.36 -43.79
C VAL A 48 -9.50 -2.17 -43.16
N VAL A 49 -9.01 -1.23 -43.97
CA VAL A 49 -8.29 -0.04 -43.49
C VAL A 49 -9.17 0.80 -42.56
N PHE A 50 -10.45 0.98 -42.92
CA PHE A 50 -11.41 1.72 -42.11
C PHE A 50 -11.65 1.07 -40.74
N LEU A 51 -11.86 -0.25 -40.69
CA LEU A 51 -12.06 -0.97 -39.43
C LEU A 51 -10.80 -0.93 -38.55
N MET A 52 -9.61 -1.08 -39.14
CA MET A 52 -8.34 -0.92 -38.41
C MET A 52 -8.22 0.47 -37.81
N PHE A 53 -8.59 1.51 -38.58
CA PHE A 53 -8.57 2.89 -38.12
C PHE A 53 -9.48 3.11 -36.91
N PHE A 54 -10.73 2.67 -37.00
CA PHE A 54 -11.66 2.81 -35.89
C PHE A 54 -11.23 2.01 -34.66
N SER A 55 -10.71 0.79 -34.83
CA SER A 55 -10.18 -0.02 -33.72
C SER A 55 -9.04 0.71 -33.00
N LYS A 56 -8.08 1.28 -33.74
CA LYS A 56 -6.95 2.03 -33.16
C LYS A 56 -7.38 3.33 -32.49
N LEU A 57 -8.38 4.02 -33.05
CA LEU A 57 -8.89 5.29 -32.52
C LEU A 57 -9.61 5.10 -31.17
N LEU A 58 -10.32 3.98 -31.00
CA LEU A 58 -10.97 3.61 -29.73
C LEU A 58 -9.96 3.29 -28.61
N GLN A 59 -8.75 2.87 -28.96
CA GLN A 59 -7.69 2.52 -28.01
C GLN A 59 -6.89 3.74 -27.50
N ILE A 60 -7.22 4.97 -27.94
CA ILE A 60 -6.51 6.18 -27.55
C ILE A 60 -6.82 6.54 -26.09
N LYS A 61 -5.79 6.55 -25.24
CA LYS A 61 -5.92 6.86 -23.80
C LYS A 61 -5.97 8.37 -23.56
N VAL A 62 -7.11 8.88 -23.07
CA VAL A 62 -7.35 10.31 -22.78
C VAL A 62 -6.77 10.77 -21.41
N GLY A 63 -5.75 10.10 -20.89
CA GLY A 63 -5.41 10.18 -19.46
C GLY A 63 -4.35 11.20 -19.01
N ALA A 64 -3.64 11.87 -19.92
CA ALA A 64 -2.35 12.52 -19.60
C ALA A 64 -2.20 13.98 -20.09
N GLY A 65 -3.30 14.73 -20.18
CA GLY A 65 -3.29 16.11 -20.66
C GLY A 65 -3.14 16.23 -22.19
N VAL A 66 -3.11 17.45 -22.71
CA VAL A 66 -3.09 17.73 -24.17
C VAL A 66 -1.90 17.05 -24.85
N THR A 67 -0.71 17.11 -24.25
CA THR A 67 0.51 16.49 -24.81
C THR A 67 0.44 14.97 -24.81
N GLY A 68 -0.16 14.35 -23.79
CA GLY A 68 -0.39 12.91 -23.73
C GLY A 68 -1.45 12.41 -24.71
N LEU A 69 -2.47 13.23 -25.01
CA LEU A 69 -3.47 12.93 -26.04
C LEU A 69 -2.82 12.98 -27.42
N VAL A 70 -2.06 14.04 -27.72
CA VAL A 70 -1.36 14.19 -29.00
C VAL A 70 -0.34 13.07 -29.22
N SER A 71 0.42 12.68 -28.18
CA SER A 71 1.37 11.56 -28.31
C SER A 71 0.68 10.22 -28.51
N SER A 72 -0.44 9.97 -27.82
CA SER A 72 -1.23 8.74 -27.97
C SER A 72 -1.89 8.67 -29.35
N PHE A 73 -2.41 9.79 -29.85
CA PHE A 73 -2.98 9.90 -31.19
C PHE A 73 -1.91 9.70 -32.28
N ALA A 74 -0.75 10.37 -32.15
CA ALA A 74 0.37 10.18 -33.06
C ALA A 74 0.86 8.72 -33.08
N SER A 75 0.91 8.06 -31.93
CA SER A 75 1.27 6.63 -31.84
C SER A 75 0.25 5.73 -32.52
N ALA A 76 -1.05 5.96 -32.29
CA ALA A 76 -2.12 5.17 -32.90
C ALA A 76 -2.13 5.31 -34.43
N VAL A 77 -2.04 6.54 -34.94
CA VAL A 77 -1.98 6.81 -36.39
C VAL A 77 -0.68 6.28 -36.99
N GLY A 78 0.45 6.44 -36.30
CA GLY A 78 1.75 5.92 -36.76
C GLY A 78 1.78 4.40 -36.86
N SER A 79 1.27 3.70 -35.84
CA SER A 79 1.13 2.23 -35.82
C SER A 79 0.23 1.75 -36.95
N LEU A 80 -0.90 2.42 -37.19
CA LEU A 80 -1.80 2.08 -38.28
C LEU A 80 -1.13 2.25 -39.65
N ALA A 81 -0.43 3.36 -39.86
CA ALA A 81 0.25 3.61 -41.12
C ALA A 81 1.30 2.53 -41.43
N LEU A 82 2.03 2.04 -40.42
CA LEU A 82 2.94 0.91 -40.57
C LEU A 82 2.21 -0.39 -40.89
N GLU A 83 1.15 -0.73 -40.16
CA GLU A 83 0.38 -1.95 -40.38
C GLU A 83 -0.23 -2.00 -41.79
N VAL A 84 -0.83 -0.89 -42.23
CA VAL A 84 -1.39 -0.76 -43.59
C VAL A 84 -0.28 -0.81 -44.65
N SER A 85 0.87 -0.19 -44.38
CA SER A 85 2.03 -0.25 -45.28
C SER A 85 2.52 -1.69 -45.47
N ILE A 86 2.65 -2.46 -44.37
CA ILE A 86 3.02 -3.88 -44.41
C ILE A 86 1.95 -4.69 -45.15
N MET A 87 0.68 -4.45 -44.87
CA MET A 87 -0.43 -5.11 -45.55
C MET A 87 -0.40 -4.84 -47.05
N PHE A 88 -0.19 -3.59 -47.48
CA PHE A 88 -0.12 -3.23 -48.90
C PHE A 88 1.14 -3.80 -49.56
N PHE A 89 2.27 -3.84 -48.84
CA PHE A 89 3.49 -4.47 -49.31
C PHE A 89 3.28 -5.96 -49.57
N VAL A 90 2.76 -6.71 -48.60
CA VAL A 90 2.44 -8.14 -48.77
C VAL A 90 1.36 -8.33 -49.85
N GLY A 91 0.31 -7.51 -49.81
CA GLY A 91 -0.80 -7.53 -50.76
C GLY A 91 -0.35 -7.28 -52.20
N SER A 92 0.72 -6.49 -52.42
CA SER A 92 1.27 -6.23 -53.76
C SER A 92 1.71 -7.51 -54.45
N TYR A 93 2.32 -8.45 -53.72
CA TYR A 93 2.69 -9.78 -54.23
C TYR A 93 1.47 -10.67 -54.53
N LEU A 94 0.33 -10.37 -53.91
CA LEU A 94 -0.92 -11.13 -54.00
C LEU A 94 -1.93 -10.47 -54.96
N GLY A 95 -1.46 -9.59 -55.84
CA GLY A 95 -2.30 -8.95 -56.87
C GLY A 95 -3.18 -7.81 -56.35
N LEU A 96 -2.74 -7.06 -55.35
CA LEU A 96 -3.35 -5.79 -54.95
C LEU A 96 -3.21 -4.76 -56.08
N GLU A 97 -4.23 -3.93 -56.26
CA GLU A 97 -4.26 -2.91 -57.32
C GLU A 97 -3.14 -1.87 -57.16
N GLN A 98 -2.61 -1.38 -58.30
CA GLN A 98 -1.48 -0.44 -58.31
C GLN A 98 -1.77 0.86 -57.53
N GLU A 99 -3.03 1.29 -57.48
CA GLU A 99 -3.46 2.47 -56.72
C GLU A 99 -3.03 2.39 -55.25
N PHE A 100 -3.13 1.22 -54.61
CA PHE A 100 -2.73 1.03 -53.21
C PHE A 100 -1.21 0.90 -53.04
N THR A 101 -0.54 0.23 -53.98
CA THR A 101 0.91 0.00 -53.90
C THR A 101 1.73 1.30 -53.90
N ARG A 102 1.23 2.36 -54.55
CA ARG A 102 1.87 3.68 -54.54
C ARG A 102 1.95 4.31 -53.15
N TYR A 103 1.09 3.91 -52.22
CA TYR A 103 1.05 4.43 -50.85
C TYR A 103 1.93 3.67 -49.86
N ILE A 104 2.54 2.54 -50.26
CA ILE A 104 3.36 1.70 -49.34
C ILE A 104 4.47 2.52 -48.67
N LEU A 105 5.33 3.16 -49.49
CA LEU A 105 6.48 3.92 -48.99
C LEU A 105 6.06 5.20 -48.22
N PRO A 106 5.10 6.03 -48.71
CA PRO A 106 4.59 7.15 -47.95
C PRO A 106 4.01 6.76 -46.58
N LEU A 107 3.22 5.67 -46.51
CA LEU A 107 2.64 5.19 -45.25
C LEU A 107 3.72 4.67 -44.30
N PHE A 108 4.73 3.98 -44.81
CA PHE A 108 5.86 3.52 -44.00
C PHE A 108 6.60 4.69 -43.36
N LEU A 109 7.01 5.68 -44.16
CA LEU A 109 7.73 6.86 -43.68
C LEU A 109 6.89 7.66 -42.68
N THR A 110 5.60 7.87 -42.97
CA THR A 110 4.67 8.56 -42.08
C THR A 110 4.55 7.82 -40.75
N GLY A 111 4.44 6.48 -40.79
CA GLY A 111 4.38 5.64 -39.60
C GLY A 111 5.63 5.78 -38.71
N VAL A 112 6.82 5.70 -39.30
CA VAL A 112 8.10 5.86 -38.58
C VAL A 112 8.21 7.26 -37.97
N ILE A 113 7.93 8.32 -38.73
CA ILE A 113 8.03 9.71 -38.27
C ILE A 113 7.06 9.97 -37.10
N LEU A 114 5.81 9.52 -37.22
CA LEU A 114 4.80 9.72 -36.17
C LEU A 114 5.14 8.95 -34.89
N LEU A 115 5.74 7.76 -34.99
CA LEU A 115 6.21 7.02 -33.82
C LEU A 115 7.39 7.73 -33.14
N ILE A 116 8.36 8.24 -33.91
CA ILE A 116 9.48 9.04 -33.37
C ILE A 116 8.95 10.32 -32.69
N LEU A 117 7.97 10.98 -33.30
CA LEU A 117 7.33 12.18 -32.74
C LEU A 117 6.59 11.85 -31.44
N SER A 118 5.80 10.77 -31.42
CA SER A 118 5.13 10.28 -30.21
C SER A 118 6.14 10.00 -29.10
N TRP A 119 7.27 9.38 -29.44
CA TRP A 119 8.34 9.10 -28.49
C TRP A 119 8.95 10.37 -27.90
N LYS A 120 9.29 11.37 -28.73
CA LYS A 120 9.83 12.66 -28.28
C LYS A 120 8.84 13.43 -27.41
N LEU A 121 7.55 13.42 -27.76
CA LEU A 121 6.51 14.08 -26.96
C LEU A 121 6.27 13.35 -25.62
N GLY A 122 6.46 12.03 -25.57
CA GLY A 122 6.41 11.24 -24.35
C GLY A 122 7.48 11.65 -23.31
N PHE A 123 8.62 12.19 -23.76
CA PHE A 123 9.68 12.69 -22.88
C PHE A 123 9.40 14.07 -22.27
N ILE A 124 8.53 14.87 -22.88
CA ILE A 124 8.24 16.25 -22.44
C ILE A 124 7.18 16.28 -21.30
N VAL A 125 6.67 15.12 -20.88
CA VAL A 125 5.71 15.05 -19.78
C VAL A 125 6.37 15.56 -18.50
N PRO A 126 5.89 16.67 -17.91
CA PRO A 126 6.52 17.27 -16.74
C PRO A 126 6.55 16.27 -15.59
N LEU A 127 7.68 16.24 -14.87
CA LEU A 127 7.83 15.42 -13.67
C LEU A 127 6.65 15.64 -12.74
N ARG A 128 5.97 14.55 -12.36
CA ARG A 128 4.88 14.61 -11.39
C ARG A 128 5.45 15.15 -10.08
N LYS A 129 4.87 16.26 -9.63
CA LYS A 129 5.15 16.85 -8.32
C LYS A 129 4.07 16.40 -7.35
N THR A 130 4.46 16.16 -6.11
CA THR A 130 3.49 16.01 -5.04
C THR A 130 2.89 17.36 -4.71
N THR A 131 1.57 17.44 -4.66
CA THR A 131 0.82 18.66 -4.36
C THR A 131 -0.20 18.40 -3.26
N LEU A 132 -0.22 19.29 -2.27
CA LEU A 132 -1.31 19.38 -1.30
C LEU A 132 -2.41 20.24 -1.91
N ARG A 133 -3.63 19.70 -2.07
CA ARG A 133 -4.75 20.52 -2.54
C ARG A 133 -5.30 21.35 -1.38
N LYS A 134 -5.84 22.53 -1.70
CA LYS A 134 -6.54 23.41 -0.73
C LYS A 134 -7.96 22.94 -0.37
N GLU A 135 -8.51 22.05 -1.18
CA GLU A 135 -9.86 21.53 -1.01
C GLU A 135 -9.87 20.46 0.10
N ILE A 136 -10.81 20.56 1.03
CA ILE A 136 -11.02 19.56 2.08
C ILE A 136 -11.98 18.50 1.56
N TYR A 137 -11.54 17.26 1.65
CA TYR A 137 -12.33 16.08 1.32
C TYR A 137 -12.63 15.28 2.58
N SER A 138 -13.75 14.57 2.55
CA SER A 138 -13.89 13.40 3.41
C SER A 138 -13.26 12.18 2.77
N PHE A 139 -12.58 11.43 3.63
CA PHE A 139 -12.03 10.12 3.37
C PHE A 139 -12.82 9.14 4.23
N GLU A 140 -13.22 8.03 3.62
CA GLU A 140 -13.89 6.85 4.18
C GLU A 140 -14.62 6.99 5.55
N SER A 141 -15.94 6.79 5.56
CA SER A 141 -16.78 6.90 6.76
C SER A 141 -16.82 5.58 7.56
N LYS A 142 -16.78 5.65 8.90
CA LYS A 142 -16.82 4.54 9.87
C LYS A 142 -15.51 3.75 10.06
N GLY A 143 -14.45 4.47 10.42
CA GLY A 143 -13.17 3.88 10.81
C GLY A 143 -12.39 3.29 9.63
N MET A 144 -11.23 3.88 9.34
CA MET A 144 -10.41 3.45 8.23
C MET A 144 -9.51 2.27 8.65
N GLN A 145 -9.66 1.12 8.00
CA GLN A 145 -8.77 -0.01 8.24
C GLN A 145 -7.51 0.14 7.40
N LEU A 146 -6.43 0.61 8.02
CA LEU A 146 -5.11 0.74 7.38
C LEU A 146 -4.46 -0.65 7.17
N GLY A 147 -4.69 -1.57 8.11
CA GLY A 147 -4.25 -2.97 8.04
C GLY A 147 -5.08 -3.84 8.99
N GLU A 148 -4.77 -5.13 9.06
CA GLU A 148 -5.44 -6.07 9.99
C GLU A 148 -5.31 -5.59 11.44
N ASN A 149 -4.12 -5.08 11.79
CA ASN A 149 -3.74 -4.70 13.15
C ASN A 149 -3.78 -3.19 13.41
N LEU A 150 -4.15 -2.37 12.43
CA LEU A 150 -4.17 -0.91 12.54
C LEU A 150 -5.46 -0.34 11.97
N LYS A 151 -6.27 0.28 12.82
CA LYS A 151 -7.50 0.97 12.47
C LYS A 151 -7.44 2.41 12.93
N VAL A 152 -7.84 3.35 12.07
CA VAL A 152 -8.09 4.73 12.45
C VAL A 152 -9.55 4.80 12.86
N LYS A 153 -9.84 5.08 14.13
CA LYS A 153 -11.19 5.36 14.60
C LYS A 153 -11.47 6.85 14.45
N ALA A 154 -12.36 7.14 13.51
CA ALA A 154 -13.00 8.43 13.31
C ALA A 154 -14.37 8.19 12.67
N GLU A 155 -15.35 9.03 13.00
CA GLU A 155 -16.65 9.01 12.31
C GLU A 155 -16.46 9.27 10.81
N GLU A 156 -15.62 10.25 10.48
CA GLU A 156 -15.19 10.58 9.13
C GLU A 156 -13.79 11.22 9.19
N ILE A 157 -12.87 10.76 8.33
CA ILE A 157 -11.55 11.38 8.22
C ILE A 157 -11.70 12.58 7.30
N ILE A 158 -11.53 13.79 7.85
CA ILE A 158 -11.65 15.03 7.10
C ILE A 158 -10.26 15.63 6.95
N GLY A 159 -9.86 15.92 5.71
CA GLY A 159 -8.51 16.42 5.47
C GLY A 159 -8.24 16.94 4.06
N LEU A 160 -7.03 17.46 3.90
CA LEU A 160 -6.50 17.96 2.64
C LEU A 160 -5.78 16.81 1.91
N PRO A 161 -6.13 16.48 0.65
CA PRO A 161 -5.49 15.37 -0.05
C PRO A 161 -4.08 15.74 -0.49
N ILE A 162 -3.18 14.77 -0.33
CA ILE A 162 -1.83 14.78 -0.87
C ILE A 162 -1.87 13.91 -2.13
N GLU A 163 -1.56 14.52 -3.27
CA GLU A 163 -1.54 13.83 -4.56
C GLU A 163 -0.16 13.83 -5.19
N PHE A 164 0.20 12.73 -5.84
CA PHE A 164 1.34 12.64 -6.75
C PHE A 164 0.84 12.65 -8.20
N GLY A 165 0.86 13.82 -8.85
CA GLY A 165 0.15 14.02 -10.11
C GLY A 165 -1.38 13.91 -9.91
N ASN A 166 -2.00 12.86 -10.47
CA ASN A 166 -3.43 12.59 -10.31
C ASN A 166 -3.75 11.44 -9.34
N ILE A 167 -2.72 10.90 -8.67
CA ILE A 167 -2.84 9.74 -7.78
C ILE A 167 -2.90 10.24 -6.33
N LEU A 168 -3.87 9.76 -5.56
CA LEU A 168 -3.96 10.04 -4.13
C LEU A 168 -2.95 9.17 -3.37
N VAL A 169 -2.02 9.80 -2.66
CA VAL A 169 -1.00 9.10 -1.86
C VAL A 169 -1.22 9.24 -0.36
N GLY A 170 -1.94 10.27 0.05
CA GLY A 170 -2.16 10.57 1.46
C GLY A 170 -3.18 11.67 1.69
N CYS A 171 -3.39 12.02 2.95
CA CYS A 171 -4.13 13.20 3.36
C CYS A 171 -3.54 13.82 4.62
N VAL A 172 -3.72 15.12 4.79
CA VAL A 172 -3.50 15.82 6.06
C VAL A 172 -4.85 15.97 6.75
N ALA A 173 -5.06 15.21 7.81
CA ALA A 173 -6.25 15.30 8.63
C ALA A 173 -6.26 16.59 9.44
N ILE A 174 -7.44 17.24 9.46
CA ILE A 174 -7.70 18.50 10.16
C ILE A 174 -8.60 18.32 11.38
N LYS A 175 -9.11 17.10 11.62
CA LYS A 175 -9.82 16.72 12.85
C LYS A 175 -9.04 15.65 13.60
N ASP A 176 -9.14 15.68 14.94
CA ASP A 176 -8.47 14.74 15.82
C ASP A 176 -8.93 13.30 15.53
N LEU A 177 -8.03 12.36 15.72
CA LEU A 177 -8.21 10.96 15.33
C LEU A 177 -7.68 10.05 16.43
N ASP A 178 -8.31 8.89 16.60
CA ASP A 178 -7.78 7.84 17.45
C ASP A 178 -7.22 6.70 16.60
N LEU A 179 -6.03 6.20 16.92
CA LEU A 179 -5.51 4.96 16.35
C LEU A 179 -5.78 3.80 17.29
N ASP A 180 -6.45 2.77 16.77
CA ASP A 180 -6.68 1.50 17.44
C ASP A 180 -5.70 0.47 16.87
N ILE A 181 -4.77 0.01 17.71
CA ILE A 181 -3.76 -0.99 17.37
C ILE A 181 -4.08 -2.28 18.12
N ASN A 182 -4.30 -3.36 17.38
CA ASN A 182 -4.45 -4.69 17.97
C ASN A 182 -3.07 -5.27 18.31
N THR A 183 -2.92 -5.78 19.52
CA THR A 183 -1.71 -6.47 19.99
C THR A 183 -2.08 -7.79 20.67
N THR A 184 -1.10 -8.67 20.87
CA THR A 184 -1.30 -9.94 21.58
C THR A 184 -1.64 -9.74 23.06
N ILE A 185 -1.23 -8.61 23.63
CA ILE A 185 -1.45 -8.24 25.03
C ILE A 185 -2.70 -7.37 25.25
N GLY A 186 -3.41 -6.98 24.18
CA GLY A 186 -4.61 -6.14 24.25
C GLY A 186 -4.72 -5.10 23.13
N LYS A 187 -5.68 -4.18 23.24
CA LYS A 187 -5.84 -3.08 22.27
C LYS A 187 -5.22 -1.80 22.83
N ILE A 188 -4.49 -1.08 22.00
CA ILE A 188 -3.90 0.22 22.34
C ILE A 188 -4.63 1.30 21.56
N LEU A 189 -5.21 2.26 22.29
CA LEU A 189 -5.81 3.47 21.72
C LEU A 189 -4.84 4.63 21.87
N ILE A 190 -4.41 5.20 20.75
CA ILE A 190 -3.50 6.34 20.70
C ILE A 190 -4.26 7.56 20.18
N PRO A 191 -4.58 8.55 21.03
CA PRO A 191 -5.21 9.77 20.57
C PRO A 191 -4.18 10.65 19.83
N ILE A 192 -4.54 11.08 18.63
CA ILE A 192 -3.71 11.93 17.78
C ILE A 192 -4.38 13.28 17.56
N LYS A 193 -3.72 14.30 18.10
CA LYS A 193 -4.08 15.69 17.87
C LYS A 193 -3.61 16.18 16.50
N THR A 194 -4.45 16.99 15.88
CA THR A 194 -4.23 17.63 14.58
C THR A 194 -3.21 18.76 14.60
N PRO A 195 -2.64 19.13 13.43
CA PRO A 195 -2.76 18.45 12.13
C PRO A 195 -1.95 17.14 12.08
N THR A 196 -2.43 16.16 11.31
CA THR A 196 -1.82 14.82 11.19
C THR A 196 -1.72 14.39 9.73
N ILE A 197 -0.55 13.97 9.29
CA ILE A 197 -0.38 13.37 7.96
C ILE A 197 -0.68 11.87 8.05
N ILE A 198 -1.47 11.38 7.11
CA ILE A 198 -1.73 9.96 6.88
C ILE A 198 -1.31 9.66 5.43
N PHE A 199 -0.24 8.92 5.27
CA PHE A 199 0.08 8.26 4.00
C PHE A 199 -0.46 6.85 4.06
N SER A 200 -1.34 6.52 3.12
CA SER A 200 -1.90 5.18 3.04
C SER A 200 -2.49 4.96 1.66
N SER A 201 -2.15 3.81 1.10
CA SER A 201 -2.65 3.34 -0.17
C SER A 201 -4.14 2.94 -0.12
N SER A 202 -4.68 2.76 1.08
CA SER A 202 -6.09 2.42 1.33
C SER A 202 -7.01 3.64 1.30
N LEU A 203 -6.47 4.87 1.24
CA LEU A 203 -7.28 6.10 1.26
C LEU A 203 -8.15 6.21 0.00
N ARG A 204 -9.41 6.55 0.18
CA ARG A 204 -10.35 6.85 -0.92
C ARG A 204 -11.07 8.16 -0.65
N LYS A 205 -10.99 9.09 -1.61
CA LYS A 205 -11.78 10.33 -1.60
C LYS A 205 -13.27 9.99 -1.76
N LYS A 206 -14.12 10.55 -0.89
CA LYS A 206 -15.57 10.51 -1.04
C LYS A 206 -16.09 11.83 -1.59
N ASN A 207 -16.34 12.80 -0.72
CA ASN A 207 -17.01 14.04 -1.07
C ASN A 207 -16.09 15.23 -0.78
N LYS A 208 -16.16 16.25 -1.63
CA LYS A 208 -15.62 17.58 -1.30
C LYS A 208 -16.55 18.19 -0.25
N ILE A 209 -16.01 18.62 0.88
CA ILE A 209 -16.79 19.24 1.95
C ILE A 209 -16.79 20.76 1.77
N ARG A 210 -15.59 21.34 1.74
CA ARG A 210 -15.37 22.79 1.61
C ARG A 210 -13.93 23.08 1.19
N ASP A 211 -13.61 24.34 0.95
CA ASP A 211 -12.22 24.77 0.84
C ASP A 211 -11.65 25.07 2.23
N ALA A 212 -10.35 24.82 2.42
CA ALA A 212 -9.67 25.10 3.68
C ALA A 212 -9.51 26.60 3.93
N SER A 213 -9.59 27.00 5.19
CA SER A 213 -9.20 28.35 5.58
C SER A 213 -7.69 28.54 5.35
N THR A 214 -7.25 29.80 5.23
CA THR A 214 -5.83 30.12 5.04
C THR A 214 -4.96 29.54 6.16
N GLU A 215 -5.45 29.59 7.40
CA GLU A 215 -4.76 29.07 8.59
C GLU A 215 -4.67 27.54 8.59
N GLU A 216 -5.77 26.84 8.28
CA GLU A 216 -5.79 25.38 8.17
C GLU A 216 -4.83 24.89 7.10
N TYR A 217 -4.83 25.57 5.95
CA TYR A 217 -3.98 25.21 4.84
C TYR A 217 -2.49 25.45 5.14
N GLU A 218 -2.13 26.61 5.70
CA GLU A 218 -0.72 26.89 6.03
C GLU A 218 -0.22 25.98 7.19
N SER A 219 -1.06 25.66 8.16
CA SER A 219 -0.74 24.68 9.20
C SER A 219 -0.48 23.29 8.61
N ALA A 220 -1.38 22.79 7.75
CA ALA A 220 -1.21 21.52 7.06
C ALA A 220 0.01 21.51 6.13
N LYS A 221 0.24 22.61 5.41
CA LYS A 221 1.35 22.78 4.47
C LYS A 221 2.69 22.85 5.20
N SER A 222 2.78 23.52 6.34
CA SER A 222 4.00 23.56 7.15
C SER A 222 4.40 22.16 7.63
N LEU A 223 3.43 21.39 8.14
CA LEU A 223 3.64 20.00 8.54
C LEU A 223 4.07 19.14 7.34
N TYR A 224 3.35 19.25 6.21
CA TYR A 224 3.69 18.53 4.99
C TYR A 224 5.11 18.85 4.49
N MET A 225 5.49 20.13 4.42
CA MET A 225 6.81 20.54 3.95
C MET A 225 7.93 20.09 4.91
N SER A 226 7.69 20.11 6.23
CA SER A 226 8.66 19.61 7.22
C SER A 226 8.94 18.11 7.14
N LYS A 227 8.02 17.34 6.54
CA LYS A 227 8.09 15.88 6.43
C LYS A 227 8.35 15.37 5.03
N LYS A 228 8.21 16.23 4.03
CA LYS A 228 8.48 15.92 2.63
C LYS A 228 9.94 15.51 2.39
N ASP A 229 10.88 16.08 3.14
CA ASP A 229 12.32 15.77 2.98
C ASP A 229 12.74 14.48 3.71
N GLU A 230 11.94 13.99 4.67
CA GLU A 230 12.13 12.66 5.29
C GLU A 230 11.72 11.53 4.33
N GLU A 231 10.96 11.84 3.27
CA GLU A 231 10.59 10.89 2.22
C GLU A 231 11.61 10.93 1.09
N LYS A 232 12.37 9.83 0.93
CA LYS A 232 13.28 9.66 -0.18
C LYS A 232 12.48 9.67 -1.48
N LYS A 233 12.61 10.74 -2.25
CA LYS A 233 12.17 10.79 -3.63
C LYS A 233 13.35 10.33 -4.49
N SER A 234 13.33 9.08 -4.91
CA SER A 234 14.30 8.59 -5.89
C SER A 234 13.62 8.63 -7.27
N ILE A 235 14.23 9.37 -8.18
CA ILE A 235 13.79 9.37 -9.57
C ILE A 235 15.03 9.08 -10.40
N ILE A 236 15.12 7.84 -10.89
CA ILE A 236 16.20 7.43 -11.79
C ILE A 236 15.62 7.43 -13.20
N LYS A 237 16.09 8.36 -14.03
CA LYS A 237 15.72 8.43 -15.46
C LYS A 237 16.90 8.00 -16.32
N LEU A 238 16.79 6.80 -16.88
CA LEU A 238 17.67 6.24 -17.90
C LEU A 238 16.90 6.11 -19.22
N PRO A 239 17.57 5.92 -20.37
CA PRO A 239 16.93 5.94 -21.70
C PRO A 239 15.78 4.94 -21.89
N PHE A 240 15.81 3.83 -21.15
CA PHE A 240 14.82 2.76 -21.19
C PHE A 240 14.24 2.39 -19.82
N ILE A 241 14.73 2.99 -18.73
CA ILE A 241 14.28 2.73 -17.34
C ILE A 241 13.92 4.06 -16.68
N GLU A 242 12.67 4.20 -16.25
CA GLU A 242 12.23 5.28 -15.36
C GLU A 242 11.76 4.65 -14.05
N VAL A 243 12.52 4.84 -12.98
CA VAL A 243 12.12 4.45 -11.62
C VAL A 243 11.63 5.71 -10.91
N GLU A 244 10.36 5.69 -10.49
CA GLU A 244 9.76 6.70 -9.62
C GLU A 244 9.44 6.05 -8.28
N GLU A 245 10.22 6.38 -7.26
CA GLU A 245 9.93 5.99 -5.88
C GLU A 245 9.49 7.22 -5.08
N TYR A 246 8.41 7.06 -4.34
CA TYR A 246 7.94 8.03 -3.38
C TYR A 246 7.77 7.36 -2.01
N GLY A 247 8.82 7.46 -1.19
CA GLY A 247 8.88 6.78 0.10
C GLY A 247 8.65 5.28 -0.03
N ASP A 248 7.95 4.70 0.94
CA ASP A 248 7.57 3.28 0.89
C ASP A 248 6.20 3.05 0.21
N PHE A 249 5.49 4.10 -0.22
CA PHE A 249 4.04 4.06 -0.52
C PHE A 249 3.70 4.00 -2.01
N TYR A 250 4.62 4.40 -2.87
CA TYR A 250 4.45 4.34 -4.31
C TYR A 250 5.80 4.04 -4.96
N GLU A 251 5.83 2.99 -5.75
CA GLU A 251 6.97 2.63 -6.59
C GLU A 251 6.45 2.39 -8.00
N SER A 252 7.07 3.00 -8.98
CA SER A 252 6.75 2.78 -10.39
C SER A 252 8.04 2.63 -11.18
N VAL A 253 8.28 1.42 -11.69
CA VAL A 253 9.34 1.13 -12.63
C VAL A 253 8.75 1.02 -14.03
N ARG A 254 9.18 1.89 -14.93
CA ARG A 254 8.86 1.82 -16.35
C ARG A 254 10.09 1.36 -17.12
N PHE A 255 9.97 0.22 -17.79
CA PHE A 255 10.93 -0.30 -18.75
C PHE A 255 10.33 -0.30 -20.16
N GLY A 256 10.67 0.68 -20.99
CA GLY A 256 10.05 0.83 -22.33
C GLY A 256 8.51 0.88 -22.28
N PRO A 257 7.78 -0.03 -22.97
CA PRO A 257 6.31 -0.08 -22.93
C PRO A 257 5.74 -0.71 -21.64
N ILE A 258 6.58 -1.36 -20.84
CA ILE A 258 6.21 -2.04 -19.60
C ILE A 258 6.29 -1.02 -18.46
N ARG A 259 5.22 -0.87 -17.69
CA ARG A 259 5.21 -0.13 -16.44
C ARG A 259 4.70 -1.05 -15.34
N VAL A 260 5.55 -1.31 -14.37
CA VAL A 260 5.20 -1.93 -13.10
C VAL A 260 4.98 -0.79 -12.11
N SER A 261 3.78 -0.66 -11.57
CA SER A 261 3.49 0.31 -10.51
C SER A 261 2.86 -0.41 -9.33
N GLU A 262 3.35 -0.15 -8.14
CA GLU A 262 2.75 -0.59 -6.89
C GLU A 262 1.85 0.54 -6.37
N GLU A 263 0.53 0.35 -6.44
CA GLU A 263 -0.48 1.29 -5.99
C GLU A 263 -1.49 0.52 -5.13
N GLY A 264 -1.84 1.02 -3.94
CA GLY A 264 -2.86 0.33 -3.12
C GLY A 264 -2.37 -0.92 -2.37
N GLY A 265 -1.10 -1.32 -2.50
CA GLY A 265 -0.64 -2.67 -2.14
C GLY A 265 -0.88 -3.70 -3.24
N GLU A 266 -1.35 -3.25 -4.42
CA GLU A 266 -1.52 -4.04 -5.63
C GLU A 266 -0.36 -3.76 -6.59
N SER A 267 0.24 -4.81 -7.12
CA SER A 267 1.23 -4.70 -8.18
C SER A 267 0.49 -4.65 -9.51
N LYS A 268 0.54 -3.50 -10.18
CA LYS A 268 -0.03 -3.31 -11.50
C LYS A 268 1.08 -3.35 -12.54
N ILE A 269 1.12 -4.43 -13.30
CA ILE A 269 1.98 -4.56 -14.47
C ILE A 269 1.16 -4.15 -15.68
N SER A 270 1.58 -3.07 -16.33
CA SER A 270 0.96 -2.54 -17.54
C SER A 270 1.97 -2.60 -18.68
N ILE A 271 1.81 -3.56 -19.59
CA ILE A 271 2.51 -3.60 -20.87
C ILE A 271 1.63 -2.83 -21.84
N THR A 272 1.99 -1.58 -22.11
CA THR A 272 1.21 -0.75 -23.03
C THR A 272 1.44 -1.22 -24.46
N PRO A 273 0.41 -1.44 -25.29
CA PRO A 273 -1.04 -1.39 -25.00
C PRO A 273 -1.67 -2.73 -24.54
N PHE A 274 -0.96 -3.85 -24.62
CA PHE A 274 -1.56 -5.19 -24.70
C PHE A 274 -2.02 -5.82 -23.37
N ILE A 275 -1.40 -5.51 -22.24
CA ILE A 275 -1.60 -6.32 -21.02
C ILE A 275 -1.65 -5.43 -19.77
N ASN A 276 -2.72 -5.53 -19.00
CA ASN A 276 -2.80 -5.00 -17.64
C ASN A 276 -3.02 -6.17 -16.68
N ILE A 277 -1.97 -6.58 -15.98
CA ILE A 277 -2.06 -7.56 -14.90
C ILE A 277 -2.13 -6.76 -13.60
N VAL A 278 -3.22 -6.95 -12.86
CA VAL A 278 -3.35 -6.44 -11.49
C VAL A 278 -3.19 -7.65 -10.59
N GLU A 279 -2.04 -7.73 -9.93
CA GLU A 279 -1.77 -8.75 -8.93
C GLU A 279 -2.03 -8.15 -7.56
N SER A 280 -3.09 -8.62 -6.91
CA SER A 280 -3.43 -8.20 -5.56
C SER A 280 -2.54 -8.97 -4.58
N GLY A 281 -1.41 -8.37 -4.21
CA GLY A 281 -0.51 -8.92 -3.21
C GLY A 281 -1.18 -8.86 -1.84
N LYS A 282 -1.44 -10.03 -1.23
CA LYS A 282 -2.17 -10.12 0.05
C LYS A 282 -1.47 -9.45 1.25
N ASP A 283 -0.17 -9.14 1.17
CA ASP A 283 0.65 -8.78 2.35
C ASP A 283 1.36 -7.41 2.28
N LYS A 284 1.00 -6.52 1.35
CA LYS A 284 1.76 -5.28 1.11
C LYS A 284 1.07 -3.98 1.52
N LYS A 285 0.14 -4.02 2.48
CA LYS A 285 -0.44 -2.79 3.03
C LYS A 285 0.63 -2.01 3.80
N LYS A 286 0.84 -0.76 3.38
CA LYS A 286 1.77 0.17 4.02
C LYS A 286 1.02 1.43 4.41
N ALA A 287 1.26 1.89 5.63
CA ALA A 287 0.68 3.14 6.12
C ALA A 287 1.67 3.86 7.03
N LEU A 288 1.68 5.19 6.96
CA LEU A 288 2.44 6.06 7.82
C LEU A 288 1.56 7.17 8.36
N VAL A 289 1.51 7.28 9.69
CA VAL A 289 0.80 8.34 10.39
C VAL A 289 1.82 9.18 11.15
N LEU A 290 1.81 10.49 10.93
CA LEU A 290 2.72 11.46 11.54
C LEU A 290 1.95 12.66 12.10
N SER A 291 2.17 12.96 13.38
CA SER A 291 1.66 14.19 14.02
C SER A 291 2.81 15.12 14.43
N ASN A 292 2.58 16.44 14.32
CA ASN A 292 3.56 17.48 14.63
C ASN A 292 3.44 18.06 16.05
N ASN A 293 2.54 17.54 16.87
CA ASN A 293 2.30 18.11 18.19
C ASN A 293 3.45 17.81 19.16
N LYS A 294 3.47 18.51 20.31
CA LYS A 294 4.46 18.31 21.41
C LYS A 294 4.68 16.83 21.75
N LYS A 295 3.63 16.01 21.58
CA LYS A 295 3.69 14.55 21.61
C LYS A 295 3.76 14.01 20.18
N LYS A 296 4.98 13.88 19.64
CA LYS A 296 5.21 13.33 18.30
C LYS A 296 4.70 11.88 18.25
N VAL A 297 3.67 11.64 17.43
CA VAL A 297 3.15 10.30 17.16
C VAL A 297 3.63 9.86 15.79
N ILE A 298 4.27 8.69 15.73
CA ILE A 298 4.73 8.04 14.51
C ILE A 298 4.19 6.62 14.50
N VAL A 299 3.36 6.27 13.51
CA VAL A 299 2.91 4.89 13.31
C VAL A 299 3.25 4.45 11.90
N LYS A 300 3.93 3.32 11.78
CA LYS A 300 4.33 2.68 10.53
C LYS A 300 3.73 1.28 10.47
N LEU A 301 2.96 1.01 9.42
CA LEU A 301 2.50 -0.32 9.05
C LEU A 301 3.34 -0.80 7.86
N ASN A 302 3.92 -1.98 7.97
CA ASN A 302 4.59 -2.65 6.86
C ASN A 302 4.16 -4.13 6.84
N GLY A 303 3.23 -4.45 5.94
CA GLY A 303 2.54 -5.74 5.93
C GLY A 303 1.71 -5.92 7.20
N LYS A 304 1.92 -7.01 7.94
CA LYS A 304 1.26 -7.26 9.23
C LYS A 304 1.90 -6.54 10.42
N LYS A 305 3.15 -6.09 10.28
CA LYS A 305 3.93 -5.49 11.38
C LYS A 305 3.59 -4.02 11.55
N VAL A 306 3.17 -3.64 12.76
CA VAL A 306 2.95 -2.27 13.19
C VAL A 306 4.10 -1.85 14.10
N LYS A 307 4.72 -0.72 13.79
CA LYS A 307 5.67 -0.01 14.65
C LYS A 307 5.08 1.33 15.02
N ALA A 308 4.90 1.60 16.31
CA ALA A 308 4.37 2.87 16.79
C ALA A 308 5.30 3.49 17.83
N SER A 309 5.36 4.82 17.86
CA SER A 309 6.03 5.57 18.93
C SER A 309 5.25 6.84 19.24
N TRP A 310 4.97 7.05 20.52
CA TRP A 310 4.21 8.18 21.04
C TRP A 310 4.64 8.46 22.48
N ASP A 311 4.80 9.72 22.88
CA ASP A 311 5.00 10.11 24.29
C ASP A 311 6.08 9.27 25.05
N GLY A 312 7.20 8.96 24.38
CA GLY A 312 8.29 8.12 24.91
C GLY A 312 8.05 6.60 24.80
N TRP A 313 6.85 6.16 24.46
CA TRP A 313 6.52 4.78 24.16
C TRP A 313 7.07 4.33 22.80
N LYS A 314 7.39 3.04 22.74
CA LYS A 314 7.73 2.31 21.52
C LYS A 314 6.98 0.98 21.52
N LEU A 315 6.27 0.71 20.43
CA LEU A 315 5.53 -0.52 20.18
C LEU A 315 6.01 -1.16 18.89
N VAL A 316 6.15 -2.49 18.91
CA VAL A 316 6.32 -3.33 17.73
C VAL A 316 5.40 -4.53 17.89
N THR A 317 4.48 -4.75 16.95
CA THR A 317 3.52 -5.87 17.03
C THR A 317 3.23 -6.44 15.64
N ASP A 318 2.93 -7.74 15.56
CA ASP A 318 2.29 -8.36 14.40
C ASP A 318 0.81 -8.73 14.65
N GLY A 319 0.29 -8.39 15.83
CA GLY A 319 -1.10 -8.59 16.25
C GLY A 319 -1.46 -10.02 16.65
N GLU A 320 -0.66 -11.02 16.30
CA GLU A 320 -1.00 -12.45 16.44
C GLU A 320 -0.01 -13.20 17.34
N SER A 321 1.29 -13.03 17.12
CA SER A 321 2.33 -13.86 17.73
C SER A 321 3.36 -13.08 18.55
N TYR A 322 3.47 -11.78 18.31
CA TYR A 322 4.51 -10.95 18.87
C TYR A 322 4.02 -9.56 19.21
N THR A 323 4.26 -9.14 20.46
CA THR A 323 4.16 -7.75 20.88
C THR A 323 5.36 -7.36 21.73
N PHE A 324 5.95 -6.21 21.43
CA PHE A 324 6.97 -5.57 22.25
C PHE A 324 6.56 -4.13 22.52
N LEU A 325 6.40 -3.79 23.80
CA LEU A 325 6.01 -2.48 24.29
C LEU A 325 7.07 -1.97 25.27
N ARG A 326 7.54 -0.72 25.10
CA ARG A 326 8.58 -0.14 25.95
C ARG A 326 8.32 1.33 26.24
N LYS A 327 8.56 1.74 27.49
CA LYS A 327 8.65 3.14 27.95
C LYS A 327 9.87 3.28 28.86
N GLY A 328 10.90 4.01 28.42
CA GLY A 328 12.13 4.17 29.20
C GLY A 328 12.84 2.85 29.52
N SER A 329 12.97 2.53 30.81
CA SER A 329 13.55 1.29 31.34
C SER A 329 12.53 0.15 31.51
N VAL A 330 11.24 0.44 31.38
CA VAL A 330 10.16 -0.55 31.50
C VAL A 330 9.82 -1.10 30.11
N TYR A 331 9.74 -2.42 29.98
CA TYR A 331 9.22 -3.06 28.77
C TYR A 331 8.44 -4.34 29.07
N ALA A 332 7.43 -4.58 28.24
CA ALA A 332 6.70 -5.83 28.14
C ALA A 332 6.98 -6.47 26.77
N LYS A 333 7.22 -7.78 26.76
CA LYS A 333 7.40 -8.57 25.55
C LYS A 333 6.50 -9.80 25.64
N ASP A 334 5.66 -9.99 24.65
CA ASP A 334 4.85 -11.18 24.46
C ASP A 334 5.27 -11.85 23.17
N SER A 335 5.52 -13.16 23.24
CA SER A 335 6.06 -13.96 22.14
C SER A 335 5.80 -15.44 22.39
N ILE A 336 6.19 -16.30 21.45
CA ILE A 336 6.13 -17.77 21.58
C ILE A 336 6.85 -18.26 22.85
N ASP A 337 7.91 -17.57 23.29
CA ASP A 337 8.66 -17.91 24.52
C ASP A 337 7.91 -17.56 25.82
N GLY A 338 6.74 -16.93 25.70
CA GLY A 338 5.91 -16.42 26.78
C GLY A 338 5.95 -14.90 26.97
N LEU A 339 5.30 -14.48 28.04
CA LEU A 339 5.12 -13.10 28.46
C LEU A 339 6.23 -12.68 29.44
N MET A 340 6.89 -11.56 29.16
CA MET A 340 7.96 -11.00 29.97
C MET A 340 7.65 -9.54 30.29
N LEU A 341 7.76 -9.18 31.56
CA LEU A 341 7.74 -7.81 32.04
C LEU A 341 9.09 -7.53 32.71
N LYS A 342 9.79 -6.49 32.25
CA LYS A 342 11.06 -6.06 32.85
C LYS A 342 11.00 -4.58 33.18
N THR A 343 11.44 -4.25 34.38
CA THR A 343 11.64 -2.89 34.85
C THR A 343 13.12 -2.68 35.17
N MET A 344 13.48 -1.51 35.72
CA MET A 344 14.83 -1.27 36.22
C MET A 344 15.20 -2.18 37.40
N ASN A 345 14.22 -2.57 38.22
CA ASN A 345 14.45 -3.21 39.51
C ASN A 345 14.07 -4.70 39.54
N TYR A 346 13.24 -5.15 38.60
CA TYR A 346 12.77 -6.52 38.60
C TYR A 346 12.43 -7.04 37.19
N THR A 347 12.41 -8.37 37.07
CA THR A 347 12.03 -9.09 35.86
C THR A 347 11.05 -10.20 36.21
N LEU A 348 9.90 -10.20 35.57
CA LEU A 348 8.91 -11.28 35.63
C LEU A 348 8.82 -11.93 34.25
N LYS A 349 8.90 -13.25 34.20
CA LYS A 349 8.74 -14.03 32.97
C LYS A 349 7.79 -15.19 33.23
N VAL A 350 6.78 -15.34 32.39
CA VAL A 350 5.85 -16.46 32.37
C VAL A 350 5.91 -17.09 30.99
N SER A 351 6.07 -18.40 30.96
CA SER A 351 5.92 -19.26 29.79
C SER A 351 4.77 -20.24 30.05
N GLU A 352 4.42 -21.08 29.07
CA GLU A 352 3.35 -22.07 29.24
C GLU A 352 3.56 -22.99 30.44
N SER A 353 4.82 -23.36 30.74
CA SER A 353 5.14 -24.34 31.77
C SER A 353 6.03 -23.81 32.89
N SER A 354 6.52 -22.59 32.82
CA SER A 354 7.45 -22.08 33.83
C SER A 354 7.28 -20.59 34.10
N VAL A 355 7.63 -20.20 35.32
CA VAL A 355 7.62 -18.82 35.78
C VAL A 355 8.95 -18.51 36.42
N SER A 356 9.48 -17.33 36.12
CA SER A 356 10.66 -16.76 36.77
C SER A 356 10.30 -15.37 37.28
N VAL A 357 10.49 -15.15 38.58
CA VAL A 357 10.38 -13.84 39.22
C VAL A 357 11.74 -13.49 39.79
N ASP A 358 12.30 -12.38 39.33
CA ASP A 358 13.57 -11.84 39.78
C ASP A 358 13.31 -10.43 40.31
N ILE A 359 13.27 -10.29 41.63
CA ILE A 359 13.00 -9.04 42.35
C ILE A 359 14.16 -8.78 43.33
N PRO A 360 14.35 -7.54 43.83
CA PRO A 360 15.46 -7.23 44.72
C PRO A 360 15.52 -8.19 45.92
N GLY A 361 16.64 -8.93 46.03
CA GLY A 361 16.92 -9.87 47.11
C GLY A 361 16.26 -11.26 47.00
N ILE A 362 15.39 -11.49 46.01
CA ILE A 362 14.64 -12.75 45.86
C ILE A 362 14.58 -13.18 44.38
N LYS A 363 14.94 -14.43 44.12
CA LYS A 363 14.74 -15.10 42.84
C LYS A 363 13.88 -16.34 43.03
N LEU A 364 12.75 -16.38 42.34
CA LEU A 364 11.78 -17.46 42.35
C LEU A 364 11.70 -18.08 40.96
N VAL A 365 11.87 -19.40 40.86
CA VAL A 365 11.69 -20.15 39.62
C VAL A 365 10.74 -21.30 39.89
N ALA A 366 9.64 -21.35 39.15
CA ALA A 366 8.64 -22.40 39.25
C ALA A 366 8.51 -23.14 37.91
N THR A 367 8.50 -24.47 37.99
CA THR A 367 8.16 -25.41 36.92
C THR A 367 7.03 -26.30 37.44
N PRO A 368 6.37 -27.14 36.61
CA PRO A 368 5.20 -27.90 37.08
C PRO A 368 5.52 -28.91 38.20
N LYS A 369 6.80 -29.17 38.47
CA LYS A 369 7.27 -30.15 39.47
C LYS A 369 8.05 -29.54 40.62
N LEU A 370 8.54 -28.31 40.46
CA LEU A 370 9.55 -27.76 41.34
C LEU A 370 9.40 -26.24 41.45
N LEU A 371 9.36 -25.78 42.69
CA LEU A 371 9.50 -24.38 43.06
C LEU A 371 10.86 -24.17 43.75
N VAL A 372 11.66 -23.26 43.21
CA VAL A 372 12.96 -22.86 43.76
C VAL A 372 12.87 -21.42 44.22
N LEU A 373 13.04 -21.21 45.52
CA LEU A 373 13.19 -19.90 46.14
C LEU A 373 14.67 -19.69 46.45
N SER A 374 15.25 -18.60 45.96
CA SER A 374 16.62 -18.18 46.28
C SER A 374 16.59 -16.78 46.88
N SER A 375 17.22 -16.60 48.04
CA SER A 375 17.38 -15.29 48.68
C SER A 375 18.79 -15.17 49.24
N GLY A 376 19.57 -14.25 48.67
CA GLY A 376 21.01 -14.13 48.96
C GLY A 376 21.75 -15.43 48.69
N SER A 377 22.39 -15.99 49.71
CA SER A 377 23.13 -17.27 49.64
C SER A 377 22.27 -18.50 49.95
N ARG A 378 21.00 -18.33 50.36
CA ARG A 378 20.12 -19.44 50.74
C ARG A 378 19.22 -19.80 49.56
N SER A 379 19.09 -21.10 49.30
CA SER A 379 18.11 -21.62 48.34
C SER A 379 17.27 -22.72 48.98
N GLN A 380 15.98 -22.70 48.73
CA GLN A 380 15.02 -23.70 49.16
C GLN A 380 14.32 -24.28 47.93
N ARG A 381 14.14 -25.60 47.93
CA ARG A 381 13.47 -26.35 46.86
C ARG A 381 12.23 -26.99 47.45
N ILE A 382 11.09 -26.83 46.78
CA ILE A 382 9.81 -27.41 47.14
C ILE A 382 9.35 -28.24 45.95
N GLU A 383 9.30 -29.56 46.13
CA GLU A 383 8.91 -30.54 45.11
C GLU A 383 7.43 -30.91 45.29
N ASP A 384 6.56 -29.91 45.15
CA ASP A 384 5.11 -30.07 45.22
C ASP A 384 4.46 -29.53 43.94
N GLN A 385 3.78 -30.41 43.22
CA GLN A 385 3.15 -30.09 41.94
C GLN A 385 1.96 -29.14 42.10
N GLU A 386 1.15 -29.31 43.14
CA GLU A 386 -0.05 -28.50 43.36
C GLU A 386 0.35 -27.07 43.72
N ILE A 387 1.30 -26.94 44.64
CA ILE A 387 1.87 -25.66 45.05
C ILE A 387 2.52 -24.96 43.85
N SER A 388 3.34 -25.68 43.09
CA SER A 388 4.05 -25.10 41.93
C SER A 388 3.07 -24.62 40.87
N ARG A 389 2.01 -25.37 40.58
CA ARG A 389 0.99 -24.98 39.61
C ARG A 389 0.18 -23.78 40.07
N ARG A 390 -0.27 -23.75 41.33
CA ARG A 390 -0.97 -22.58 41.91
C ARG A 390 -0.10 -21.32 41.87
N PHE A 391 1.20 -21.46 42.13
CA PHE A 391 2.16 -20.37 42.03
C PHE A 391 2.29 -19.86 40.59
N ILE A 392 2.48 -20.76 39.61
CA ILE A 392 2.55 -20.42 38.19
C ILE A 392 1.30 -19.64 37.74
N GLU A 393 0.11 -20.15 38.03
CA GLU A 393 -1.16 -19.52 37.63
C GLU A 393 -1.35 -18.13 38.26
N SER A 394 -0.95 -17.98 39.53
CA SER A 394 -1.10 -16.72 40.26
C SER A 394 -0.11 -15.66 39.77
N VAL A 395 1.16 -16.03 39.53
CA VAL A 395 2.13 -15.10 38.95
C VAL A 395 1.76 -14.75 37.51
N ALA A 396 1.27 -15.70 36.72
CA ALA A 396 0.77 -15.42 35.37
C ALA A 396 -0.34 -14.37 35.39
N ARG A 397 -1.24 -14.41 36.38
CA ARG A 397 -2.28 -13.40 36.58
C ARG A 397 -1.70 -12.04 36.94
N ILE A 398 -0.74 -12.00 37.87
CA ILE A 398 -0.06 -10.75 38.27
C ILE A 398 0.64 -10.10 37.07
N ILE A 399 1.41 -10.86 36.28
CA ILE A 399 2.09 -10.31 35.09
C ILE A 399 1.06 -9.77 34.11
N ARG A 400 -0.01 -10.51 33.79
CA ARG A 400 -1.05 -10.04 32.85
C ARG A 400 -1.70 -8.74 33.31
N ASN A 401 -2.01 -8.62 34.60
CA ASN A 401 -2.55 -7.39 35.17
C ASN A 401 -1.55 -6.23 35.02
N GLN A 402 -0.30 -6.43 35.41
CA GLN A 402 0.75 -5.40 35.29
C GLN A 402 1.02 -5.00 33.83
N VAL A 403 0.94 -5.93 32.88
CA VAL A 403 1.04 -5.59 31.44
C VAL A 403 -0.19 -4.84 30.96
N SER A 404 -1.39 -5.20 31.43
CA SER A 404 -2.62 -4.45 31.14
C SER A 404 -2.56 -3.03 31.69
N ASP A 405 -2.06 -2.85 32.91
CA ASP A 405 -1.86 -1.54 33.53
C ASP A 405 -0.85 -0.70 32.73
N LEU A 406 0.24 -1.34 32.28
CA LEU A 406 1.22 -0.73 31.39
C LEU A 406 0.59 -0.25 30.08
N LEU A 407 -0.33 -1.01 29.48
CA LEU A 407 -1.05 -0.61 28.27
C LEU A 407 -1.95 0.62 28.50
N ASN A 408 -2.53 0.73 29.69
CA ASN A 408 -3.35 1.86 30.10
C ASN A 408 -2.52 3.07 30.58
N GLY A 409 -1.19 2.98 30.53
CA GLY A 409 -0.28 4.06 30.89
C GLY A 409 0.06 4.15 32.38
N ILE A 410 -0.35 3.17 33.18
CA ILE A 410 -0.01 3.03 34.59
C ILE A 410 1.35 2.33 34.69
N GLU A 411 2.26 2.86 35.49
CA GLU A 411 3.58 2.23 35.65
C GLU A 411 3.50 0.99 36.54
N PRO A 412 4.22 -0.09 36.22
CA PRO A 412 4.17 -1.32 37.01
C PRO A 412 4.64 -1.11 38.45
N ASP A 413 3.80 -1.50 39.41
CA ASP A 413 4.11 -1.35 40.84
C ASP A 413 4.74 -2.62 41.41
N ILE A 414 5.92 -2.48 42.00
CA ILE A 414 6.63 -3.57 42.66
C ILE A 414 5.92 -4.00 43.95
N ALA A 415 5.24 -3.08 44.65
CA ALA A 415 4.54 -3.36 45.89
C ALA A 415 3.39 -4.35 45.65
N ASP A 416 2.65 -4.19 44.54
CA ASP A 416 1.60 -5.12 44.11
C ASP A 416 2.18 -6.51 43.80
N VAL A 417 3.35 -6.57 43.17
CA VAL A 417 4.05 -7.83 42.89
C VAL A 417 4.46 -8.51 44.20
N TYR A 418 5.02 -7.77 45.16
CA TYR A 418 5.37 -8.31 46.48
C TYR A 418 4.14 -8.79 47.25
N ALA A 419 3.09 -7.98 47.33
CA ALA A 419 1.85 -8.33 48.02
C ALA A 419 1.20 -9.58 47.40
N GLY A 420 1.21 -9.66 46.07
CA GLY A 420 0.75 -10.83 45.33
C GLY A 420 1.55 -12.09 45.65
N ILE A 421 2.89 -12.01 45.64
CA ILE A 421 3.78 -13.15 45.95
C ILE A 421 3.65 -13.57 47.42
N ASP A 422 3.64 -12.63 48.36
CA ASP A 422 3.50 -12.92 49.79
C ASP A 422 2.16 -13.58 50.12
N SER A 423 1.07 -13.12 49.51
CA SER A 423 -0.26 -13.73 49.64
C SER A 423 -0.27 -15.19 49.15
N ILE A 424 0.47 -15.49 48.07
CA ILE A 424 0.59 -16.86 47.56
C ILE A 424 1.39 -17.72 48.54
N LEU A 425 2.55 -17.23 49.01
CA LEU A 425 3.40 -17.99 49.91
C LEU A 425 2.74 -18.26 51.27
N LYS A 426 1.99 -17.29 51.82
CA LYS A 426 1.24 -17.47 53.07
C LYS A 426 0.09 -18.49 52.97
N LYS A 427 -0.57 -18.57 51.81
CA LYS A 427 -1.61 -19.58 51.54
C LYS A 427 -1.07 -20.99 51.29
N VAL A 428 0.24 -21.11 51.11
CA VAL A 428 0.94 -22.36 50.81
C VAL A 428 1.66 -22.89 52.06
N GLY A 429 2.10 -22.01 52.97
CA GLY A 429 2.83 -22.36 54.19
C GLY A 429 1.97 -22.54 55.45
N GLY A 430 0.66 -22.45 55.35
CA GLY A 430 -0.30 -22.81 56.41
C GLY A 430 -1.23 -23.89 55.90
#